data_AF-A0A919Y951-F1
#
_entry.id   AF-A0A919Y951-F1
#
_cell.length_a   1.000
_cell.length_b   1.000
_cell.length_c   1.000
_cell.angle_alpha   90.00
_cell.angle_beta   90.00
_cell.angle_gamma   90.00
#
_symmetry.space_group_name_H-M   'P 1'
#
loop_
_entity.id
_entity.type
_entity.pdbx_description
1 polymer ?
#
loop_
_entity_poly.entity_id
_entity_poly.type
_entity_poly.pdbx_seq_one_letter_code
_entity_poly.pdbx_strand_id
1 'polypeptide(L)' 'MGKSLGSQFTMKLTSEGKLHIEYDYTKWGESNFGPSDRLEYWESKYLNNIPQNGSDRIKIERMKKFEKDN' A
#
# COMPACT_ATOMS: atom_id res chain seq x y z
N MET A 1 -11.03 -9.50 21.80
CA MET A 1 -10.16 -8.45 21.21
C MET A 1 -10.64 -8.20 19.79
N GLY A 2 -11.10 -6.97 19.50
CA GLY A 2 -11.60 -6.60 18.18
C GLY A 2 -10.45 -6.52 17.17
N LYS A 3 -10.60 -7.19 16.03
CA LYS A 3 -9.65 -7.09 14.92
C LYS A 3 -9.77 -5.69 14.31
N SER A 4 -8.66 -4.94 14.26
CA SER A 4 -8.63 -3.62 13.62
C SER A 4 -8.52 -3.80 12.10
N LEU A 5 -9.57 -3.47 11.36
CA LEU A 5 -9.49 -3.32 9.91
C LEU A 5 -8.79 -1.98 9.62
N GLY A 6 -7.66 -2.01 8.93
CA GLY A 6 -7.05 -0.78 8.40
C GLY A 6 -7.80 -0.37 7.15
N SER A 7 -8.43 0.80 7.15
CA SER A 7 -8.96 1.39 5.91
C SER A 7 -7.85 2.22 5.26
N GLN A 8 -7.61 2.03 3.97
CA GLN A 8 -6.69 2.86 3.20
C GLN A 8 -7.45 3.55 2.08
N PHE A 9 -7.12 4.83 1.87
CA PHE A 9 -7.69 5.67 0.85
C PHE A 9 -6.55 6.34 0.09
N THR A 10 -6.58 6.23 -1.23
CA THR A 10 -5.67 6.95 -2.13
C THR A 10 -6.46 7.98 -2.89
N MET A 11 -6.04 9.24 -2.82
CA MET A 11 -6.65 10.34 -3.56
C MET A 11 -5.64 10.92 -4.54
N LYS A 12 -6.03 11.04 -5.81
CA LYS A 12 -5.22 11.65 -6.87
C LYS A 12 -6.02 12.74 -7.56
N LEU A 13 -5.54 13.98 -7.45
CA LEU A 13 -6.07 15.12 -8.18
C LEU A 13 -5.17 15.42 -9.38
N THR A 14 -5.73 15.45 -10.59
CA THR A 14 -4.98 15.81 -11.80
C THR A 14 -4.96 17.33 -11.97
N SER A 15 -4.02 17.83 -12.79
CA SER A 15 -3.95 19.26 -13.15
C SER A 15 -5.20 19.77 -13.90
N GLU A 16 -5.97 18.87 -14.52
CA GLU A 16 -7.26 19.16 -15.15
C GLU A 16 -8.42 19.26 -14.15
N GLY A 17 -8.16 19.06 -12.85
CA GLY A 17 -9.19 19.09 -11.81
C GLY A 17 -9.97 17.78 -11.65
N LYS A 18 -9.50 16.66 -12.22
CA LYS A 18 -10.16 15.35 -12.05
C LYS A 18 -9.67 14.68 -10.76
N LEU A 19 -10.61 14.40 -9.86
CA LEU A 19 -10.36 13.66 -8.63
C LEU A 19 -10.62 12.16 -8.84
N HIS A 20 -9.60 11.36 -8.58
CA HIS A 20 -9.67 9.90 -8.52
C HIS A 20 -9.50 9.45 -7.07
N ILE A 21 -10.40 8.59 -6.61
CA ILE A 21 -10.37 8.02 -5.27
C ILE A 21 -10.34 6.50 -5.41
N GLU A 22 -9.37 5.88 -4.77
CA GLU A 22 -9.29 4.44 -4.59
C GLU A 22 -9.39 4.14 -3.09
N TYR A 23 -10.10 3.08 -2.75
CA TYR A 23 -10.25 2.61 -1.38
C TYR A 23 -10.05 1.10 -1.35
N ASP A 24 -9.34 0.62 -0.32
CA ASP A 24 -9.14 -0.80 -0.07
C ASP A 24 -9.25 -1.10 1.43
N TYR A 25 -9.58 -2.37 1.71
CA TYR A 25 -9.72 -2.88 3.07
C TYR A 25 -8.75 -4.02 3.29
N THR A 26 -7.46 -3.69 3.33
CA THR A 26 -6.43 -4.66 3.67
C THR A 26 -6.21 -4.71 5.17
N LYS A 27 -6.10 -5.93 5.74
CA LYS A 27 -5.85 -6.16 7.17
C LYS A 27 -4.40 -5.88 7.57
N TRP A 28 -3.89 -4.70 7.26
CA TRP A 28 -2.50 -4.30 7.54
C TRP A 28 -2.12 -4.43 9.02
N GLY A 29 -3.09 -4.26 9.94
CA GLY A 29 -2.89 -4.47 11.38
C GLY A 29 -2.62 -5.91 11.79
N GLU A 30 -2.90 -6.89 10.92
CA GLU A 30 -2.56 -8.31 11.11
C GLU A 30 -1.23 -8.68 10.42
N SER A 31 -0.58 -7.73 9.74
CA SER A 31 0.69 -7.93 9.06
C SER A 31 1.89 -7.54 9.96
N ASN A 32 3.07 -8.04 9.60
CA ASN A 32 4.34 -7.62 10.22
C ASN A 32 4.98 -6.40 9.52
N PHE A 33 4.27 -5.75 8.60
CA PHE A 33 4.78 -4.59 7.87
C PHE A 33 4.56 -3.30 8.66
N GLY A 34 5.64 -2.57 8.92
CA GLY A 34 5.60 -1.31 9.65
C GLY A 34 4.97 -0.18 8.83
N PRO A 35 4.67 0.97 9.46
CA PRO A 35 4.16 2.15 8.75
C PRO A 35 5.03 2.59 7.57
N SER A 36 6.36 2.58 7.72
CA SER A 36 7.30 2.93 6.65
C SER A 36 7.26 1.95 5.48
N ASP A 37 7.16 0.65 5.75
CA ASP A 37 7.05 -0.37 4.69
C ASP A 37 5.77 -0.15 3.87
N ARG A 38 4.66 0.22 4.55
CA ARG A 38 3.38 0.51 3.88
C ARG A 38 3.42 1.78 3.04
N LEU A 39 4.16 2.79 3.48
CA LEU A 39 4.39 3.99 2.67
C LEU A 39 5.21 3.66 1.41
N GLU A 40 6.30 2.93 1.54
CA GLU A 40 7.14 2.52 0.40
C GLU A 40 6.34 1.64 -0.60
N TYR A 41 5.51 0.74 -0.08
CA TYR A 41 4.58 -0.04 -0.90
C TYR A 41 3.57 0.82 -1.66
N TRP A 42 2.98 1.80 -0.98
CA TRP A 42 2.06 2.76 -1.60
C TRP A 42 2.73 3.54 -2.72
N GLU A 43 3.94 4.06 -2.50
CA GLU A 43 4.71 4.79 -3.53
C GLU A 43 5.02 3.88 -4.73
N SER A 44 5.37 2.62 -4.47
CA SER A 44 5.62 1.66 -5.55
C SER A 44 4.37 1.40 -6.38
N LYS A 45 3.21 1.19 -5.72
CA LYS A 45 1.93 0.90 -6.36
C LYS A 45 1.37 2.09 -7.16
N TYR A 46 1.49 3.31 -6.62
CA TYR A 46 0.79 4.48 -7.17
C TYR A 46 1.67 5.47 -7.91
N LEU A 47 2.96 5.55 -7.55
CA LEU A 47 3.92 6.47 -8.15
C LEU A 47 4.95 5.76 -9.04
N ASN A 48 4.86 4.43 -9.18
CA ASN A 48 5.86 3.60 -9.87
C ASN A 48 7.27 3.75 -9.28
N ASN A 49 7.38 4.05 -7.97
CA ASN A 49 8.66 4.12 -7.28
C ASN A 49 9.16 2.68 -6.97
N ILE A 50 10.06 2.15 -7.79
CA ILE A 50 10.58 0.79 -7.61
C ILE A 50 11.91 0.85 -6.83
N PRO A 51 12.00 0.23 -5.64
CA PRO A 51 13.25 0.21 -4.87
C PRO A 51 14.40 -0.38 -5.67
N GLN A 52 15.61 0.15 -5.53
CA GLN A 52 16.79 -0.38 -6.23
C GLN A 52 17.39 -1.60 -5.52
N ASN A 53 17.26 -1.65 -4.20
CA ASN A 53 17.74 -2.75 -3.39
C ASN A 53 16.85 -4.00 -3.54
N GLY A 54 17.48 -5.16 -3.75
CA GLY A 54 16.78 -6.43 -3.90
C GLY A 54 15.97 -6.85 -2.66
N SER A 55 16.42 -6.54 -1.44
CA SER A 55 15.66 -6.86 -0.22
C SER A 55 14.33 -6.11 -0.17
N ASP A 56 14.34 -4.86 -0.62
CA ASP A 56 13.17 -3.99 -0.58
C ASP A 56 12.18 -4.39 -1.69
N ARG A 57 12.66 -4.77 -2.88
CA ARG A 57 11.81 -5.39 -3.91
C ARG A 57 11.11 -6.66 -3.42
N ILE A 58 11.83 -7.54 -2.73
CA ILE A 58 11.24 -8.76 -2.14
C ILE A 58 10.17 -8.39 -1.11
N LYS A 59 10.39 -7.34 -0.32
CA LYS A 59 9.41 -6.84 0.64
C LYS A 59 8.15 -6.34 -0.05
N ILE A 60 8.29 -5.55 -1.12
CA ILE A 60 7.17 -5.07 -1.95
C ILE A 60 6.32 -6.23 -2.49
N GLU A 61 6.95 -7.28 -3.02
CA GLU A 61 6.21 -8.44 -3.54
C GLU A 61 5.47 -9.22 -2.43
N ARG A 62 6.05 -9.31 -1.23
CA ARG A 62 5.36 -9.91 -0.07
C ARG A 62 4.15 -9.09 0.36
N MET A 63 4.24 -7.76 0.32
CA MET A 63 3.13 -6.86 0.64
C MET A 63 2.03 -6.94 -0.40
N LYS A 64 2.38 -6.98 -1.69
CA LYS A 64 1.45 -7.20 -2.80
C LYS A 64 0.69 -8.52 -2.67
N LYS A 65 1.39 -9.60 -2.28
CA LYS A 65 0.75 -10.88 -2.00
C LYS A 65 -0.18 -10.81 -0.79
N PHE A 66 0.25 -10.15 0.29
CA PHE A 66 -0.58 -9.98 1.48
C PHE A 66 -1.88 -9.21 1.19
N GLU A 67 -1.80 -8.11 0.44
CA GLU A 67 -2.95 -7.32 -0.04
C GLU A 67 -3.90 -8.16 -0.90
N LYS A 68 -3.39 -9.03 -1.77
CA LYS A 68 -4.24 -9.90 -2.60
C LYS A 68 -4.99 -10.97 -1.79
N ASP A 69 -4.36 -11.46 -0.73
CA ASP A 69 -4.85 -12.59 0.05
C ASP A 69 -5.77 -12.15 1.22
N ASN A 70 -5.93 -10.83 1.48
CA ASN A 70 -6.68 -10.28 2.62
C ASN A 70 -7.65 -9.16 2.24
#